data_AF-A0A2N1TQ69-F1
#
_entry.id   AF-A0A2N1TQ69-F1
#
_cell.length_a   1.000
_cell.length_b   1.000
_cell.length_c   1.000
_cell.angle_alpha   90.00
_cell.angle_beta   90.00
_cell.angle_gamma   90.00
#
_symmetry.space_group_name_H-M   'P 1'
#
loop_
_entity.id
_entity.type
_entity.pdbx_description
1 polymer ?
#
loop_
_entity_poly.entity_id
_entity_poly.type
_entity_poly.pdbx_seq_one_letter_code
_entity_poly.pdbx_strand_id
1 'polypeptide(L)'
;MIIWEKDKNRTVMESGVKFNEKALLKIAGRCYDLLQSAPSKKDALRKISITATREFGDYFGPIILQDPNEISVNFIELLDQIVFEMDENHSGEDNIREYIIDDLYARINIYLEIFKDIDLYKQGLSKRIFCADDTIIIRHFKMREYIPDILKEFQEQPNLQKPILKCLLTFQADDLLNFYYQIAQGIYCIEIKSLALIGLKGFNSKFTNWHKLKTSDDELASLISYIESFEPADIHTNALPYDLNTLFFVINFIEQHRTGIINNKTVYWIYSVFKTFLHINIENSFFTSIFASVSNILISMESEYIKRFAEREEELISFIYFLDILPRSIFDRITVKLDALEKDFIQKVNEIISAGKITLDEVNSNTISYLLWNSPRSF
;
A
#
# COMPACT_ATOMS: atom_id res chain seq x y z
N MET A 1 4.56 14.75 -11.38
CA MET A 1 5.27 13.70 -10.62
C MET A 1 6.75 13.97 -10.82
N ILE A 2 7.35 14.73 -9.90
CA ILE A 2 8.78 15.07 -9.96
C ILE A 2 9.54 13.89 -9.38
N ILE A 3 10.46 13.35 -10.19
CA ILE A 3 11.38 12.26 -9.84
C ILE A 3 12.39 12.85 -8.85
N TRP A 4 12.47 12.29 -7.64
CA TRP A 4 13.51 12.64 -6.68
C TRP A 4 14.58 11.55 -6.65
N GLU A 5 15.50 11.62 -7.62
CA GLU A 5 16.88 11.17 -7.44
C GLU A 5 17.61 12.23 -6.62
N LYS A 6 18.15 11.85 -5.46
CA LYS A 6 19.41 12.40 -4.95
C LYS A 6 19.94 11.56 -3.79
N ASP A 7 20.62 10.50 -4.17
CA ASP A 7 21.66 9.90 -3.36
C ASP A 7 22.88 10.83 -3.31
N LYS A 8 23.22 11.26 -2.10
CA LYS A 8 24.59 11.32 -1.53
C LYS A 8 24.55 12.15 -0.25
N ASN A 9 24.95 11.51 0.86
CA ASN A 9 25.12 12.05 2.21
C ASN A 9 23.84 12.26 3.04
N ARG A 10 23.06 11.18 3.26
CA ARG A 10 21.87 11.20 4.13
C ARG A 10 22.17 10.55 5.49
N THR A 11 22.22 11.33 6.57
CA THR A 11 22.29 10.83 7.96
C THR A 11 20.87 10.56 8.47
N VAL A 12 20.49 9.28 8.50
CA VAL A 12 19.28 8.75 9.15
C VAL A 12 19.55 8.58 10.65
N MET A 13 18.51 8.66 11.50
CA MET A 13 18.60 8.45 12.95
C MET A 13 19.52 7.28 13.35
N GLU A 14 20.44 7.56 14.29
CA GLU A 14 21.23 6.55 15.02
C GLU A 14 20.39 5.75 16.04
N SER A 15 19.13 6.12 16.29
CA SER A 15 18.30 5.45 17.28
C SER A 15 17.46 4.34 16.64
N GLY A 16 17.83 3.08 16.89
CA GLY A 16 17.04 1.88 16.52
C GLY A 16 15.71 1.73 17.28
N VAL A 17 15.08 2.84 17.67
CA VAL A 17 13.81 2.87 18.41
C VAL A 17 12.66 2.75 17.41
N LYS A 18 11.94 1.62 17.48
CA LYS A 18 10.70 1.42 16.73
C LYS A 18 9.49 1.90 17.54
N PHE A 19 8.55 2.54 16.87
CA PHE A 19 7.32 3.10 17.43
C PHE A 19 6.17 2.11 17.25
N ASN A 20 5.55 1.74 18.37
CA ASN A 20 4.31 0.99 18.36
C ASN A 20 3.08 1.90 18.27
N GLU A 21 1.91 1.29 18.11
CA GLU A 21 0.63 1.99 17.98
C GLU A 21 0.37 3.00 19.11
N LYS A 22 0.68 2.65 20.37
CA LYS A 22 0.48 3.55 21.52
C LYS A 22 1.33 4.80 21.44
N ALA A 23 2.58 4.66 20.99
CA ALA A 23 3.48 5.79 20.81
C ALA A 23 2.99 6.71 19.67
N LEU A 24 2.53 6.13 18.56
CA LEU A 24 1.95 6.88 17.44
C LEU A 24 0.68 7.63 17.85
N LEU A 25 -0.24 7.00 18.59
CA LEU A 25 -1.45 7.64 19.11
C LEU A 25 -1.13 8.86 19.97
N LYS A 26 -0.09 8.78 20.82
CA LYS A 26 0.36 9.91 21.64
C LYS A 26 0.92 11.06 20.80
N ILE A 27 1.65 10.75 19.72
CA ILE A 27 2.18 11.77 18.80
C ILE A 27 1.04 12.41 18.01
N ALA A 28 0.15 11.61 17.44
CA ALA A 28 -1.04 12.07 16.73
C ALA A 28 -1.92 12.95 17.63
N GLY A 29 -2.12 12.58 18.90
CA GLY A 29 -2.87 13.40 19.86
C GLY A 29 -2.26 14.80 20.04
N ARG A 30 -0.92 14.91 20.15
CA ARG A 30 -0.23 16.20 20.21
C ARG A 30 -0.40 17.00 18.91
N CYS A 31 -0.24 16.35 17.76
CA CYS A 31 -0.43 16.99 16.45
C CYS A 31 -1.87 17.50 16.27
N TYR A 32 -2.87 16.76 16.75
CA TYR A 32 -4.27 17.19 16.75
C TYR A 32 -4.48 18.46 17.58
N ASP A 33 -3.93 18.52 18.79
CA ASP A 33 -4.05 19.70 19.65
C ASP A 33 -3.37 20.94 19.01
N LEU A 34 -2.27 20.73 18.28
CA LEU A 34 -1.60 21.79 17.51
C LEU A 34 -2.46 22.27 16.33
N LEU A 35 -3.15 21.36 15.65
CA LEU A 35 -4.06 21.68 14.56
C LEU A 35 -5.24 22.55 15.03
N GLN A 36 -5.82 22.24 16.19
CA GLN A 36 -6.95 22.99 16.76
C GLN A 36 -6.56 24.37 17.32
N SER A 37 -5.31 24.54 17.76
CA SER A 37 -4.86 25.77 18.42
C SER A 37 -4.10 26.74 17.50
N ALA A 38 -3.78 26.33 16.27
CA ALA A 38 -3.05 27.16 15.32
C ALA A 38 -3.95 28.25 14.71
N PRO A 39 -3.43 29.48 14.50
CA PRO A 39 -4.14 30.58 13.87
C PRO A 39 -4.34 30.41 12.35
N SER A 40 -3.62 29.49 11.71
CA SER A 40 -3.77 29.19 10.28
C SER A 40 -3.35 27.75 9.95
N LYS A 41 -3.80 27.23 8.81
CA LYS A 41 -3.41 25.90 8.30
C LYS A 41 -1.89 25.76 8.14
N LYS A 42 -1.23 26.80 7.61
CA LYS A 42 0.23 26.83 7.45
C LYS A 42 0.95 26.77 8.80
N ASP A 43 0.46 27.50 9.81
CA ASP A 43 1.05 27.46 11.15
C ASP A 43 0.84 26.09 11.82
N ALA A 44 -0.32 25.46 11.62
CA ALA A 44 -0.58 24.09 12.09
C ALA A 44 0.42 23.10 11.51
N LEU A 45 0.59 23.09 10.18
CA LEU A 45 1.53 22.20 9.49
C LEU A 45 2.98 22.44 9.93
N ARG A 46 3.39 23.71 10.13
CA ARG A 46 4.72 24.04 10.65
C ARG A 46 4.95 23.52 12.08
N LYS A 47 3.96 23.63 12.95
CA LYS A 47 4.05 23.08 14.32
C LYS A 47 4.09 21.55 14.32
N ILE A 48 3.33 20.93 13.42
CA ILE A 48 3.35 19.48 13.21
C ILE A 48 4.71 19.03 12.68
N SER A 49 5.30 19.73 11.70
CA SER A 49 6.63 19.39 11.17
C SER A 49 7.70 19.44 12.26
N ILE A 50 7.76 20.52 13.04
CA ILE A 50 8.69 20.65 14.18
C ILE A 50 8.51 19.52 15.18
N THR A 51 7.26 19.12 15.45
CA THR A 51 6.96 18.01 16.35
C THR A 51 7.44 16.69 15.76
N ALA A 52 7.14 16.41 14.48
CA ALA A 52 7.58 15.20 13.80
C ALA A 52 9.11 15.10 13.77
N THR A 53 9.81 16.17 13.38
CA THR A 53 11.27 16.25 13.38
C THR A 53 11.87 15.99 14.76
N ARG A 54 11.25 16.52 15.83
CA ARG A 54 11.74 16.28 17.20
C ARG A 54 11.57 14.82 17.63
N GLU A 55 10.48 14.17 17.23
CA GLU A 55 10.17 12.80 17.68
C GLU A 55 10.83 11.74 16.81
N PHE A 56 11.04 12.01 15.52
CA PHE A 56 11.47 11.04 14.52
C PHE A 56 12.78 11.42 13.79
N GLY A 57 13.34 12.60 14.06
CA GLY A 57 14.50 13.13 13.34
C GLY A 57 14.14 13.82 12.01
N ASP A 58 15.15 14.34 11.33
CA ASP A 58 14.98 15.12 10.09
C ASP A 58 14.51 14.30 8.89
N TYR A 59 14.77 12.99 8.93
CA TYR A 59 14.40 12.05 7.86
C TYR A 59 13.92 10.74 8.46
N PHE A 60 12.66 10.40 8.21
CA PHE A 60 12.04 9.19 8.71
C PHE A 60 11.10 8.60 7.67
N GLY A 61 10.76 7.33 7.84
CA GLY A 61 9.84 6.63 6.95
C GLY A 61 9.20 5.45 7.67
N PRO A 62 8.48 4.58 6.94
CA PRO A 62 7.80 3.43 7.54
C PRO A 62 8.70 2.53 8.40
N ILE A 63 10.02 2.56 8.19
CA ILE A 63 11.01 1.81 8.97
C ILE A 63 10.97 2.07 10.48
N ILE A 64 10.49 3.25 10.90
CA ILE A 64 10.39 3.58 12.32
C ILE A 64 9.24 2.82 13.01
N LEU A 65 8.40 2.10 12.28
CA LEU A 65 7.23 1.40 12.82
C LEU A 65 7.62 0.01 13.33
N GLN A 66 7.10 -0.39 14.50
CA GLN A 66 7.31 -1.73 15.04
C GLN A 66 6.44 -2.78 14.32
N ASP A 67 5.13 -2.52 14.26
CA ASP A 67 4.13 -3.40 13.65
C ASP A 67 3.28 -2.58 12.65
N PRO A 68 3.82 -2.28 11.46
CA PRO A 68 3.17 -1.39 10.52
C PRO A 68 1.87 -1.99 10.00
N ASN A 69 0.86 -1.14 9.91
CA ASN A 69 -0.33 -1.34 9.08
C ASN A 69 -0.47 -0.19 8.08
N GLU A 70 -1.34 -0.35 7.11
CA GLU A 70 -1.55 0.64 6.05
C GLU A 70 -1.85 2.05 6.57
N ILE A 71 -2.66 2.22 7.62
CA ILE A 71 -2.94 3.56 8.19
C ILE A 71 -1.67 4.17 8.77
N SER A 72 -0.94 3.41 9.60
CA SER A 72 0.29 3.90 10.22
C SER A 72 1.36 4.25 9.19
N VAL A 73 1.47 3.49 8.11
CA VAL A 73 2.42 3.74 7.01
C VAL A 73 2.07 5.03 6.28
N ASN A 74 0.82 5.18 5.83
CA ASN A 74 0.41 6.39 5.11
C ASN A 74 0.46 7.64 6.01
N PHE A 75 0.18 7.51 7.32
CA PHE A 75 0.33 8.61 8.26
C PHE A 75 1.79 9.07 8.40
N ILE A 76 2.73 8.13 8.54
CA ILE A 76 4.15 8.46 8.64
C ILE A 76 4.67 9.10 7.35
N GLU A 77 4.31 8.56 6.19
CA GLU A 77 4.68 9.16 4.91
C GLU A 77 4.09 10.56 4.70
N LEU A 78 2.86 10.79 5.18
CA LEU A 78 2.27 12.12 5.14
C LEU A 78 2.98 13.10 6.08
N LEU A 79 3.42 12.65 7.26
CA LEU A 79 4.23 13.47 8.15
C LEU A 79 5.60 13.79 7.54
N ASP A 80 6.26 12.83 6.90
CA ASP A 80 7.52 13.05 6.19
C ASP A 80 7.33 14.06 5.04
N GLN A 81 6.24 13.92 4.26
CA GLN A 81 5.88 14.90 3.23
C GLN A 81 5.65 16.29 3.83
N ILE A 82 4.98 16.41 4.97
CA ILE A 82 4.79 17.70 5.66
C ILE A 82 6.13 18.28 6.11
N VAL A 83 7.03 17.47 6.69
CA VAL A 83 8.36 17.92 7.10
C VAL A 83 9.14 18.46 5.91
N PHE A 84 9.20 17.68 4.82
CA PHE A 84 9.86 18.08 3.58
C PHE A 84 9.34 19.41 3.03
N GLU A 85 8.01 19.51 2.84
CA GLU A 85 7.39 20.71 2.27
C GLU A 85 7.54 21.92 3.21
N MET A 86 7.56 21.72 4.54
CA MET A 86 7.81 22.81 5.47
C MET A 86 9.28 23.23 5.52
N ASP A 87 10.23 22.32 5.32
CA ASP A 87 11.68 22.60 5.43
C ASP A 87 12.26 23.24 4.16
N GLU A 88 12.03 22.66 2.97
CA GLU A 88 12.59 23.16 1.69
C GLU A 88 12.15 24.60 1.35
N ASN A 89 11.08 25.09 1.96
CA ASN A 89 10.54 26.43 1.72
C ASN A 89 11.07 27.50 2.72
N HIS A 90 12.15 27.20 3.47
CA HIS A 90 12.88 28.21 4.25
C HIS A 90 13.85 29.04 3.39
N SER A 91 14.24 28.57 2.21
CA SER A 91 15.19 29.24 1.31
C SER A 91 14.52 30.14 0.28
N GLY A 92 14.12 31.34 0.70
CA GLY A 92 14.26 32.59 -0.07
C GLY A 92 13.39 32.86 -1.30
N GLU A 93 12.65 31.91 -1.85
CA GLU A 93 11.63 32.16 -2.89
C GLU A 93 10.23 31.74 -2.40
N ASP A 94 9.33 32.72 -2.38
CA ASP A 94 8.08 32.69 -1.63
C ASP A 94 7.05 31.63 -2.08
N ASN A 95 6.46 31.03 -1.04
CA ASN A 95 5.20 30.29 -0.96
C ASN A 95 5.18 28.86 -1.51
N ILE A 96 5.22 27.90 -0.56
CA ILE A 96 4.43 26.68 -0.67
C ILE A 96 3.07 27.09 -1.23
N ARG A 97 2.75 26.57 -2.40
CA ARG A 97 1.52 26.95 -3.10
C ARG A 97 0.36 26.64 -2.18
N GLU A 98 -0.58 27.57 -2.03
CA GLU A 98 -1.67 27.46 -1.05
C GLU A 98 -2.44 26.14 -1.18
N TYR A 99 -2.59 25.62 -2.41
CA TYR A 99 -3.20 24.32 -2.66
C TYR A 99 -2.44 23.13 -2.02
N ILE A 100 -1.12 23.20 -1.86
CA ILE A 100 -0.31 22.17 -1.18
C ILE A 100 -0.60 22.24 0.32
N ILE A 101 -0.66 23.45 0.90
CA ILE A 101 -1.04 23.63 2.31
C ILE A 101 -2.45 23.10 2.56
N ASP A 102 -3.39 23.40 1.67
CA ASP A 102 -4.76 22.93 1.78
C ASP A 102 -4.87 21.41 1.66
N ASP A 103 -4.16 20.79 0.71
CA ASP A 103 -4.10 19.33 0.53
C ASP A 103 -3.51 18.64 1.77
N LEU A 104 -2.31 19.04 2.18
CA LEU A 104 -1.63 18.44 3.33
C LEU A 104 -2.44 18.60 4.61
N TYR A 105 -3.04 19.78 4.83
CA TYR A 105 -3.89 20.04 5.99
C TYR A 105 -5.15 19.17 5.97
N ALA A 106 -5.82 19.05 4.81
CA ALA A 106 -7.01 18.22 4.68
C ALA A 106 -6.69 16.74 4.96
N ARG A 107 -5.60 16.23 4.37
CA ARG A 107 -5.17 14.84 4.53
C ARG A 107 -4.73 14.54 5.96
N ILE A 108 -3.92 15.41 6.58
CA ILE A 108 -3.43 15.14 7.95
C ILE A 108 -4.56 15.19 8.96
N ASN A 109 -5.55 16.07 8.76
CA ASN A 109 -6.71 16.15 9.64
C ASN A 109 -7.48 14.82 9.68
N ILE A 110 -7.61 14.11 8.55
CA ILE A 110 -8.26 12.80 8.49
C ILE A 110 -7.58 11.79 9.43
N TYR A 111 -6.25 11.67 9.32
CA TYR A 111 -5.48 10.74 10.16
C TYR A 111 -5.52 11.16 11.64
N LEU A 112 -5.39 12.45 11.93
CA LEU A 112 -5.41 12.93 13.32
C LEU A 112 -6.77 12.75 13.99
N GLU A 113 -7.87 12.94 13.26
CA GLU A 113 -9.22 12.63 13.76
C GLU A 113 -9.35 11.16 14.12
N ILE A 114 -9.00 10.23 13.22
CA ILE A 114 -9.17 8.79 13.47
C ILE A 114 -8.23 8.26 14.56
N PHE A 115 -7.01 8.80 14.68
CA PHE A 115 -6.11 8.46 15.80
C PHE A 115 -6.60 9.03 17.13
N LYS A 116 -7.38 10.11 17.13
CA LYS A 116 -7.93 10.69 18.35
C LYS A 116 -9.18 9.94 18.80
N ASP A 117 -10.13 9.78 17.90
CA ASP A 117 -11.41 9.10 18.14
C ASP A 117 -12.13 8.78 16.82
N ILE A 118 -12.67 7.57 16.70
CA ILE A 118 -13.49 7.18 15.55
C ILE A 118 -14.73 8.07 15.41
N ASP A 119 -15.36 8.48 16.51
CA ASP A 119 -16.56 9.32 16.44
C ASP A 119 -16.24 10.74 15.96
N LEU A 120 -15.03 11.23 16.26
CA LEU A 120 -14.55 12.50 15.75
C LEU A 120 -14.33 12.42 14.23
N TYR A 121 -13.73 11.33 13.73
CA TYR A 121 -13.60 11.09 12.29
C TYR A 121 -14.96 11.07 11.60
N LYS A 122 -15.96 10.40 12.18
CA LYS A 122 -17.33 10.33 11.62
C LYS A 122 -17.97 11.70 11.52
N GLN A 123 -17.81 12.55 12.55
CA GLN A 123 -18.29 13.93 12.53
C GLN A 123 -17.56 14.77 11.47
N GLY A 124 -16.25 14.62 11.36
CA GLY A 124 -15.43 15.32 10.35
C GLY A 124 -15.82 14.93 8.93
N LEU A 125 -16.08 13.64 8.66
CA LEU A 125 -16.41 13.11 7.34
C LEU A 125 -17.64 13.81 6.74
N SER A 126 -18.68 14.03 7.54
CA SER A 126 -19.89 14.74 7.12
C SER A 126 -19.71 16.23 6.74
N LYS A 127 -18.54 16.80 7.05
CA LYS A 127 -18.24 18.24 6.86
C LYS A 127 -17.16 18.50 5.81
N ARG A 128 -16.52 17.45 5.27
CA ARG A 128 -15.42 17.59 4.30
C ARG A 128 -15.78 16.99 2.95
N ILE A 129 -14.96 17.33 1.95
CA ILE A 129 -15.00 16.67 0.64
C ILE A 129 -14.37 15.28 0.81
N PHE A 130 -15.08 14.26 0.36
CA PHE A 130 -14.61 12.88 0.38
C PHE A 130 -13.35 12.72 -0.47
N CYS A 131 -12.32 12.05 0.05
CA CYS A 131 -11.05 11.85 -0.66
C CYS A 131 -10.51 10.41 -0.58
N ALA A 132 -9.38 10.15 -1.23
CA ALA A 132 -8.79 8.81 -1.25
C ALA A 132 -8.38 8.31 0.15
N ASP A 133 -7.88 9.18 1.03
CA ASP A 133 -7.52 8.80 2.41
C ASP A 133 -8.74 8.33 3.21
N ASP A 134 -9.93 8.91 2.98
CA ASP A 134 -11.17 8.42 3.61
C ASP A 134 -11.51 6.98 3.20
N THR A 135 -11.24 6.59 1.95
CA THR A 135 -11.45 5.21 1.49
C THR A 135 -10.56 4.22 2.25
N ILE A 136 -9.34 4.62 2.62
CA ILE A 136 -8.41 3.79 3.40
C ILE A 136 -8.96 3.60 4.82
N ILE A 137 -9.40 4.69 5.47
CA ILE A 137 -9.93 4.65 6.84
C ILE A 137 -11.20 3.80 6.90
N ILE A 138 -12.19 4.07 6.04
CA ILE A 138 -13.47 3.34 6.03
C ILE A 138 -13.24 1.84 5.80
N ARG A 139 -12.35 1.50 4.86
CA ARG A 139 -11.97 0.11 4.58
C ARG A 139 -11.34 -0.57 5.79
N HIS A 140 -10.37 0.09 6.42
CA HIS A 140 -9.62 -0.47 7.54
C HIS A 140 -10.53 -0.77 8.74
N PHE A 141 -11.41 0.17 9.10
CA PHE A 141 -12.33 0.04 10.23
C PHE A 141 -13.67 -0.63 9.86
N LYS A 142 -13.84 -1.04 8.60
CA LYS A 142 -15.04 -1.73 8.09
C LYS A 142 -16.34 -0.95 8.37
N MET A 143 -16.34 0.37 8.14
CA MET A 143 -17.49 1.25 8.42
C MET A 143 -18.58 1.11 7.34
N ARG A 144 -19.40 0.06 7.47
CA ARG A 144 -20.46 -0.31 6.51
C ARG A 144 -21.53 0.75 6.33
N GLU A 145 -21.76 1.57 7.35
CA GLU A 145 -22.76 2.64 7.33
C GLU A 145 -22.52 3.67 6.22
N TYR A 146 -21.29 3.81 5.73
CA TYR A 146 -20.94 4.78 4.68
C TYR A 146 -21.02 4.23 3.26
N ILE A 147 -21.43 2.97 3.06
CA ILE A 147 -21.59 2.39 1.71
C ILE A 147 -22.46 3.27 0.80
N PRO A 148 -23.64 3.80 1.22
CA PRO A 148 -24.46 4.65 0.36
C PRO A 148 -23.74 5.93 -0.10
N ASP A 149 -23.02 6.59 0.82
CA ASP A 149 -22.28 7.80 0.52
C ASP A 149 -21.11 7.50 -0.44
N ILE A 150 -20.37 6.41 -0.19
CA ILE A 150 -19.28 5.97 -1.07
C ILE A 150 -19.77 5.67 -2.49
N LEU A 151 -20.94 5.04 -2.63
CA LEU A 151 -21.54 4.76 -3.94
C LEU A 151 -21.92 6.04 -4.69
N LYS A 152 -22.37 7.06 -3.98
CA LYS A 152 -22.64 8.38 -4.56
C LYS A 152 -21.35 9.03 -5.05
N GLU A 153 -20.31 9.04 -4.22
CA GLU A 153 -19.00 9.60 -4.56
C GLU A 153 -18.35 8.93 -5.78
N PHE A 154 -18.61 7.64 -6.02
CA PHE A 154 -18.13 6.93 -7.21
C PHE A 154 -18.61 7.58 -8.52
N GLN A 155 -19.84 8.09 -8.53
CA GLN A 155 -20.44 8.74 -9.69
C GLN A 155 -19.98 10.19 -9.82
N GLU A 156 -19.74 10.87 -8.70
CA GLU A 156 -19.41 12.31 -8.67
C GLU A 156 -17.91 12.57 -8.88
N GLN A 157 -17.03 11.65 -8.50
CA GLN A 157 -15.58 11.84 -8.51
C GLN A 157 -14.83 10.76 -9.32
N PRO A 158 -14.62 10.93 -10.64
CA PRO A 158 -13.92 9.96 -11.49
C PRO A 158 -12.53 9.55 -11.00
N ASN A 159 -11.78 10.48 -10.41
CA ASN A 159 -10.46 10.24 -9.83
C ASN A 159 -10.48 9.32 -8.60
N LEU A 160 -11.63 9.18 -7.92
CA LEU A 160 -11.78 8.33 -6.75
C LEU A 160 -12.38 6.95 -7.07
N GLN A 161 -12.79 6.69 -8.31
CA GLN A 161 -13.45 5.43 -8.68
C GLN A 161 -12.65 4.18 -8.28
N LYS A 162 -11.32 4.21 -8.48
CA LYS A 162 -10.42 3.09 -8.13
C LYS A 162 -10.26 2.93 -6.60
N PRO A 163 -9.89 3.97 -5.82
CA PRO A 163 -9.92 3.92 -4.35
C PRO A 163 -11.26 3.47 -3.78
N ILE A 164 -12.37 3.99 -4.31
CA ILE A 164 -13.73 3.65 -3.88
C ILE A 164 -14.02 2.18 -4.12
N LEU A 165 -13.74 1.65 -5.31
CA LEU A 165 -13.96 0.24 -5.59
C LEU A 165 -13.13 -0.64 -4.65
N LYS A 166 -11.85 -0.33 -4.45
CA LYS A 166 -11.00 -1.04 -3.48
C LYS A 166 -11.57 -1.02 -2.06
N CYS A 167 -12.15 0.09 -1.62
CA CYS A 167 -12.84 0.17 -0.33
C CYS A 167 -14.07 -0.75 -0.30
N LEU A 168 -14.93 -0.64 -1.31
CA LEU A 168 -16.18 -1.39 -1.39
C LEU A 168 -15.96 -2.91 -1.39
N LEU A 169 -14.87 -3.39 -1.99
CA LEU A 169 -14.53 -4.82 -2.05
C LEU A 169 -14.39 -5.50 -0.67
N THR A 170 -14.23 -4.73 0.41
CA THR A 170 -14.16 -5.30 1.77
C THR A 170 -15.52 -5.55 2.41
N PHE A 171 -16.60 -5.12 1.76
CA PHE A 171 -17.95 -5.27 2.26
C PHE A 171 -18.72 -6.37 1.54
N GLN A 172 -19.53 -7.08 2.32
CA GLN A 172 -20.47 -8.10 1.83
C GLN A 172 -21.88 -7.55 2.02
N ALA A 173 -22.29 -6.64 1.14
CA ALA A 173 -23.60 -6.02 1.13
C ALA A 173 -24.31 -6.31 -0.20
N ASP A 174 -25.52 -6.84 -0.15
CA ASP A 174 -26.24 -7.34 -1.34
C ASP A 174 -26.43 -6.25 -2.42
N ASP A 175 -26.58 -5.00 -1.98
CA ASP A 175 -26.73 -3.82 -2.83
C ASP A 175 -25.50 -3.61 -3.75
N LEU A 176 -24.32 -4.06 -3.32
CA LEU A 176 -23.08 -3.94 -4.09
C LEU A 176 -23.01 -4.93 -5.26
N LEU A 177 -23.75 -6.04 -5.20
CA LEU A 177 -23.72 -7.06 -6.26
C LEU A 177 -24.18 -6.46 -7.60
N ASN A 178 -25.31 -5.75 -7.59
CA ASN A 178 -25.83 -5.09 -8.79
C ASN A 178 -24.92 -3.94 -9.24
N PHE A 179 -24.34 -3.20 -8.29
CA PHE A 179 -23.39 -2.13 -8.60
C PHE A 179 -22.15 -2.64 -9.35
N TYR A 180 -21.52 -3.72 -8.87
CA TYR A 180 -20.38 -4.33 -9.55
C TYR A 180 -20.76 -4.87 -10.94
N TYR A 181 -21.95 -5.48 -11.06
CA TYR A 181 -22.44 -5.98 -12.34
C TYR A 181 -22.60 -4.85 -13.37
N GLN A 182 -23.16 -3.71 -12.96
CA GLN A 182 -23.31 -2.53 -13.81
C GLN A 182 -21.97 -1.97 -14.28
N ILE A 183 -20.95 -1.93 -13.41
CA ILE A 183 -19.61 -1.48 -13.80
C ILE A 183 -18.95 -2.45 -14.78
N ALA A 184 -19.04 -3.76 -14.52
CA ALA A 184 -18.47 -4.78 -15.39
C ALA A 184 -19.04 -4.71 -16.82
N GLN A 185 -20.33 -4.41 -16.96
CA GLN A 185 -20.99 -4.22 -18.26
C GLN A 185 -20.82 -2.82 -18.87
N GLY A 186 -20.52 -1.82 -18.04
CA GLY A 186 -20.48 -0.42 -18.44
C GLY A 186 -19.27 -0.04 -19.31
N ILE A 187 -19.20 1.25 -19.63
CA ILE A 187 -18.08 1.85 -20.38
C ILE A 187 -17.08 2.41 -19.37
N TYR A 188 -16.23 1.53 -18.86
CA TYR A 188 -15.14 1.85 -17.94
C TYR A 188 -13.82 1.30 -18.47
N CYS A 189 -12.70 1.86 -18.00
CA CYS A 189 -11.39 1.30 -18.30
C CYS A 189 -11.23 -0.10 -17.65
N ILE A 190 -10.30 -0.88 -18.21
CA ILE A 190 -10.07 -2.27 -17.80
C ILE A 190 -9.79 -2.40 -16.30
N GLU A 191 -9.05 -1.47 -15.67
CA GLU A 191 -8.76 -1.51 -14.23
C GLU A 191 -10.03 -1.45 -13.36
N ILE A 192 -10.95 -0.55 -13.71
CA ILE A 192 -12.21 -0.35 -13.00
C ILE A 192 -13.12 -1.58 -13.20
N LYS A 193 -13.16 -2.13 -14.43
CA LYS A 193 -13.85 -3.39 -14.71
C LYS A 193 -13.26 -4.55 -13.92
N SER A 194 -11.94 -4.68 -13.87
CA SER A 194 -11.24 -5.73 -13.10
C SER A 194 -11.61 -5.69 -11.63
N LEU A 195 -11.63 -4.51 -11.00
CA LEU A 195 -12.08 -4.35 -9.62
C LEU A 195 -13.56 -4.75 -9.44
N ALA A 196 -14.42 -4.41 -10.38
CA ALA A 196 -15.83 -4.83 -10.33
C ALA A 196 -15.97 -6.37 -10.48
N LEU A 197 -15.17 -7.01 -11.35
CA LEU A 197 -15.15 -8.47 -11.49
C LEU A 197 -14.65 -9.16 -10.21
N ILE A 198 -13.67 -8.59 -9.50
CA ILE A 198 -13.27 -9.05 -8.16
C ILE A 198 -14.47 -9.00 -7.21
N GLY A 199 -15.22 -7.89 -7.25
CA GLY A 199 -16.43 -7.71 -6.45
C GLY A 199 -17.43 -8.83 -6.72
N LEU A 200 -17.78 -9.06 -7.99
CA LEU A 200 -18.68 -10.15 -8.39
C LEU A 200 -18.19 -11.52 -7.92
N LYS A 201 -16.89 -11.80 -8.06
CA LYS A 201 -16.31 -13.07 -7.59
C LYS A 201 -16.44 -13.24 -6.09
N GLY A 202 -16.27 -12.17 -5.32
CA GLY A 202 -16.42 -12.17 -3.87
C GLY A 202 -17.83 -12.55 -3.36
N PHE A 203 -18.86 -12.47 -4.21
CA PHE A 203 -20.21 -12.92 -3.89
C PHE A 203 -20.45 -14.42 -4.17
N ASN A 204 -19.45 -15.14 -4.68
CA ASN A 204 -19.45 -16.60 -4.90
C ASN A 204 -20.78 -17.11 -5.49
N SER A 205 -21.50 -17.94 -4.74
CA SER A 205 -22.74 -18.61 -5.16
C SER A 205 -23.89 -17.65 -5.52
N LYS A 206 -23.82 -16.38 -5.11
CA LYS A 206 -24.83 -15.37 -5.48
C LYS A 206 -24.65 -14.87 -6.92
N PHE A 207 -23.44 -14.95 -7.49
CA PHE A 207 -23.18 -14.56 -8.87
C PHE A 207 -22.66 -15.73 -9.71
N THR A 208 -23.55 -16.31 -10.51
CA THR A 208 -23.24 -17.42 -11.42
C THR A 208 -23.39 -17.06 -12.90
N ASN A 209 -23.83 -15.83 -13.20
CA ASN A 209 -24.19 -15.39 -14.55
C ASN A 209 -22.99 -14.84 -15.35
N TRP A 210 -21.81 -15.45 -15.25
CA TRP A 210 -20.59 -15.05 -15.98
C TRP A 210 -20.81 -14.98 -17.49
N HIS A 211 -21.61 -15.90 -18.04
CA HIS A 211 -22.00 -15.91 -19.45
C HIS A 211 -22.72 -14.64 -19.95
N LYS A 212 -23.21 -13.77 -19.05
CA LYS A 212 -23.83 -12.47 -19.40
C LYS A 212 -22.82 -11.33 -19.51
N LEU A 213 -21.57 -11.56 -19.12
CA LEU A 213 -20.46 -10.61 -19.27
C LEU A 213 -19.68 -10.83 -20.58
N LYS A 214 -20.23 -11.59 -21.52
CA LYS A 214 -19.64 -11.80 -22.84
C LYS A 214 -19.34 -10.47 -23.51
N THR A 215 -18.11 -10.35 -23.98
CA THR A 215 -17.54 -9.16 -24.60
C THR A 215 -16.79 -9.55 -25.86
N SER A 216 -16.65 -8.63 -26.81
CA SER A 216 -15.78 -8.77 -27.98
C SER A 216 -14.34 -8.31 -27.71
N ASP A 217 -14.06 -7.83 -26.51
CA ASP A 217 -12.73 -7.45 -26.04
C ASP A 217 -12.00 -8.71 -25.54
N ASP A 218 -10.96 -9.13 -26.27
CA ASP A 218 -10.21 -10.35 -25.99
C ASP A 218 -9.50 -10.32 -24.63
N GLU A 219 -8.98 -9.16 -24.21
CA GLU A 219 -8.30 -9.01 -22.92
C GLU A 219 -9.29 -9.17 -21.76
N LEU A 220 -10.44 -8.50 -21.87
CA LEU A 220 -11.50 -8.62 -20.87
C LEU A 220 -12.13 -10.02 -20.87
N ALA A 221 -12.27 -10.66 -22.04
CA ALA A 221 -12.77 -12.03 -22.14
C ALA A 221 -11.82 -13.04 -21.47
N SER A 222 -10.51 -12.90 -21.71
CA SER A 222 -9.46 -13.69 -21.04
C SER A 222 -9.54 -13.53 -19.52
N LEU A 223 -9.63 -12.29 -19.04
CA LEU A 223 -9.77 -11.99 -17.62
C LEU A 223 -11.03 -12.61 -17.02
N ILE A 224 -12.19 -12.48 -17.67
CA ILE A 224 -13.45 -13.06 -17.19
C ILE A 224 -13.33 -14.57 -17.06
N SER A 225 -12.75 -15.25 -18.06
CA SER A 225 -12.52 -16.70 -18.04
C SER A 225 -11.61 -17.11 -16.87
N TYR A 226 -10.52 -16.38 -16.67
CA TYR A 226 -9.61 -16.60 -15.54
C TYR A 226 -10.35 -16.45 -14.20
N ILE A 227 -11.11 -15.37 -14.01
CA ILE A 227 -11.85 -15.11 -12.77
C ILE A 227 -12.97 -16.13 -12.53
N GLU A 228 -13.67 -16.56 -13.58
CA GLU A 228 -14.71 -17.57 -13.49
C GLU A 228 -14.14 -18.89 -12.94
N SER A 229 -13.00 -19.33 -13.48
CA SER A 229 -12.30 -20.54 -13.04
C SER A 229 -11.53 -20.43 -11.72
N PHE A 230 -11.33 -19.22 -11.21
CA PHE A 230 -10.59 -19.00 -9.97
C PHE A 230 -11.36 -19.54 -8.75
N GLU A 231 -10.75 -20.29 -7.86
CA GLU A 231 -11.39 -20.86 -6.67
C GLU A 231 -10.90 -20.15 -5.39
N PRO A 232 -11.71 -19.26 -4.79
CA PRO A 232 -11.36 -18.54 -3.55
C PRO A 232 -11.03 -19.44 -2.36
N ALA A 233 -11.75 -20.56 -2.22
CA ALA A 233 -11.63 -21.46 -1.07
C ALA A 233 -10.27 -22.18 -1.05
N ASP A 234 -9.77 -22.53 -2.23
CA ASP A 234 -8.54 -23.29 -2.43
C ASP A 234 -7.55 -22.49 -3.27
N ILE A 235 -7.22 -21.27 -2.82
CA ILE A 235 -6.48 -20.32 -3.65
C ILE A 235 -5.18 -20.87 -4.25
N HIS A 236 -4.49 -21.74 -3.51
CA HIS A 236 -3.22 -22.36 -3.86
C HIS A 236 -3.29 -23.35 -5.03
N THR A 237 -4.49 -23.79 -5.45
CA THR A 237 -4.68 -24.67 -6.61
C THR A 237 -4.94 -23.89 -7.90
N ASN A 238 -5.14 -22.57 -7.81
CA ASN A 238 -5.39 -21.75 -8.98
C ASN A 238 -4.15 -21.61 -9.85
N ALA A 239 -4.40 -21.51 -11.17
CA ALA A 239 -3.37 -21.17 -12.13
C ALA A 239 -2.71 -19.83 -11.77
N LEU A 240 -1.41 -19.71 -11.98
CA LEU A 240 -0.71 -18.43 -11.81
C LEU A 240 -1.19 -17.41 -12.86
N PRO A 241 -1.18 -16.11 -12.55
CA PRO A 241 -1.51 -15.09 -13.52
C PRO A 241 -0.49 -15.11 -14.68
N TYR A 242 -0.98 -14.96 -15.90
CA TYR A 242 -0.17 -15.06 -17.12
C TYR A 242 -0.10 -13.74 -17.90
N ASP A 243 -0.90 -12.74 -17.53
CA ASP A 243 -0.90 -11.41 -18.11
C ASP A 243 -1.12 -10.33 -17.03
N LEU A 244 -1.02 -9.06 -17.41
CA LEU A 244 -1.14 -7.92 -16.49
C LEU A 244 -2.52 -7.84 -15.82
N ASN A 245 -3.59 -8.17 -16.54
CA ASN A 245 -4.97 -8.06 -16.06
C ASN A 245 -5.27 -9.15 -15.02
N THR A 246 -4.85 -10.39 -15.28
CA THR A 246 -4.94 -11.51 -14.34
C THR A 246 -4.04 -11.28 -13.13
N LEU A 247 -2.84 -10.72 -13.30
CA LEU A 247 -1.97 -10.32 -12.20
C LEU A 247 -2.63 -9.27 -11.31
N PHE A 248 -3.18 -8.22 -11.92
CA PHE A 248 -3.92 -7.18 -11.20
C PHE A 248 -5.09 -7.78 -10.42
N PHE A 249 -5.86 -8.69 -11.04
CA PHE A 249 -6.94 -9.40 -10.35
C PHE A 249 -6.43 -10.15 -9.11
N VAL A 250 -5.44 -11.03 -9.29
CA VAL A 250 -4.94 -11.89 -8.21
C VAL A 250 -4.38 -11.07 -7.06
N ILE A 251 -3.55 -10.06 -7.35
CA ILE A 251 -2.95 -9.22 -6.32
C ILE A 251 -4.01 -8.46 -5.52
N ASN A 252 -4.99 -7.85 -6.18
CA ASN A 252 -6.05 -7.16 -5.46
C ASN A 252 -6.93 -8.14 -4.68
N PHE A 253 -7.19 -9.34 -5.22
CA PHE A 253 -7.95 -10.38 -4.52
C PHE A 253 -7.26 -10.79 -3.21
N ILE A 254 -5.94 -11.02 -3.24
CA ILE A 254 -5.14 -11.33 -2.04
C ILE A 254 -5.17 -10.15 -1.06
N GLU A 255 -4.98 -8.91 -1.52
CA GLU A 255 -4.98 -7.71 -0.67
C GLU A 255 -6.29 -7.59 0.14
N GLN A 256 -7.45 -7.81 -0.49
CA GLN A 256 -8.75 -7.67 0.15
C GLN A 256 -9.06 -8.80 1.14
N HIS A 257 -8.55 -10.01 0.91
CA HIS A 257 -8.85 -11.19 1.72
C HIS A 257 -7.67 -11.64 2.59
N ARG A 258 -6.65 -10.78 2.77
CA ARG A 258 -5.38 -11.07 3.44
C ARG A 258 -5.51 -11.84 4.75
N THR A 259 -6.43 -11.44 5.64
CA THR A 259 -6.62 -12.06 6.96
C THR A 259 -7.13 -13.51 6.88
N GLY A 260 -7.87 -13.87 5.84
CA GLY A 260 -8.39 -15.23 5.65
C GLY A 260 -7.50 -16.10 4.75
N ILE A 261 -6.72 -15.48 3.86
CA ILE A 261 -5.98 -16.18 2.81
C ILE A 261 -4.53 -16.44 3.21
N ILE A 262 -3.84 -15.50 3.84
CA ILE A 262 -2.41 -15.60 4.10
C ILE A 262 -2.17 -16.57 5.25
N ASN A 263 -1.64 -17.75 4.93
CA ASN A 263 -1.28 -18.78 5.90
C ASN A 263 -0.18 -19.70 5.33
N ASN A 264 0.25 -20.68 6.14
CA ASN A 264 1.31 -21.62 5.77
C ASN A 264 1.06 -22.39 4.46
N LYS A 265 -0.19 -22.69 4.11
CA LYS A 265 -0.50 -23.46 2.88
C LYS A 265 -0.41 -22.59 1.63
N THR A 266 -0.80 -21.33 1.75
CA THR A 266 -0.99 -20.42 0.61
C THR A 266 0.23 -19.54 0.35
N VAL A 267 1.11 -19.35 1.34
CA VAL A 267 2.25 -18.43 1.23
C VAL A 267 3.14 -18.72 0.01
N TYR A 268 3.45 -20.00 -0.25
CA TYR A 268 4.27 -20.39 -1.41
C TYR A 268 3.60 -20.04 -2.75
N TRP A 269 2.27 -20.18 -2.82
CA TRP A 269 1.52 -19.79 -4.00
C TRP A 269 1.53 -18.26 -4.17
N ILE A 270 1.38 -17.49 -3.09
CA ILE A 270 1.47 -16.02 -3.15
C ILE A 270 2.87 -15.57 -3.64
N TYR A 271 3.94 -16.21 -3.16
CA TYR A 271 5.28 -15.92 -3.69
C TYR A 271 5.46 -16.33 -5.15
N SER A 272 4.82 -17.42 -5.56
CA SER A 272 4.80 -17.84 -6.97
C SER A 272 4.08 -16.81 -7.85
N VAL A 273 3.04 -16.16 -7.32
CA VAL A 273 2.39 -14.99 -7.96
C VAL A 273 3.36 -13.81 -8.04
N PHE A 274 4.11 -13.49 -6.98
CA PHE A 274 5.13 -12.42 -7.05
C PHE A 274 6.20 -12.70 -8.10
N LYS A 275 6.59 -13.97 -8.29
CA LYS A 275 7.55 -14.36 -9.33
C LYS A 275 7.06 -14.04 -10.74
N THR A 276 5.76 -14.04 -11.00
CA THR A 276 5.24 -13.72 -12.35
C THR A 276 5.49 -12.28 -12.75
N PHE A 277 5.75 -11.36 -11.79
CA PHE A 277 6.14 -9.98 -12.09
C PHE A 277 7.43 -9.91 -12.91
N LEU A 278 8.33 -10.89 -12.77
CA LEU A 278 9.59 -10.94 -13.52
C LEU A 278 9.37 -11.24 -15.02
N HIS A 279 8.16 -11.66 -15.40
CA HIS A 279 7.83 -12.12 -16.74
C HIS A 279 6.69 -11.33 -17.39
N ILE A 280 5.97 -10.51 -16.62
CA ILE A 280 4.86 -9.70 -17.11
C ILE A 280 5.35 -8.26 -17.28
N ASN A 281 5.16 -7.70 -18.47
CA ASN A 281 5.47 -6.28 -18.71
C ASN A 281 4.44 -5.41 -17.98
N ILE A 282 4.86 -4.73 -16.91
CA ILE A 282 3.98 -3.87 -16.12
C ILE A 282 4.02 -2.47 -16.71
N GLU A 283 2.99 -2.12 -17.47
CA GLU A 283 2.81 -0.76 -17.99
C GLU A 283 2.35 0.23 -16.92
N ASN A 284 2.65 1.52 -17.14
CA ASN A 284 2.61 2.59 -16.14
C ASN A 284 1.28 2.78 -15.39
N SER A 285 0.12 2.53 -15.99
CA SER A 285 -1.18 2.78 -15.33
C SER A 285 -1.47 1.80 -14.19
N PHE A 286 -1.14 0.52 -14.39
CA PHE A 286 -1.31 -0.54 -13.39
C PHE A 286 -0.19 -0.53 -12.35
N PHE A 287 1.00 -0.12 -12.76
CA PHE A 287 2.24 -0.17 -12.00
C PHE A 287 2.08 0.29 -10.54
N THR A 288 1.69 1.56 -10.33
CA THR A 288 1.57 2.14 -8.98
C THR A 288 0.56 1.39 -8.12
N SER A 289 -0.57 0.97 -8.71
CA SER A 289 -1.63 0.30 -7.95
C SER A 289 -1.26 -1.13 -7.59
N ILE A 290 -0.63 -1.88 -8.50
CA ILE A 290 -0.23 -3.25 -8.22
C ILE A 290 0.82 -3.24 -7.11
N PHE A 291 1.87 -2.43 -7.23
CA PHE A 291 2.92 -2.39 -6.22
C PHE A 291 2.46 -1.87 -4.87
N ALA A 292 1.54 -0.89 -4.81
CA ALA A 292 0.89 -0.50 -3.56
C ALA A 292 0.14 -1.66 -2.89
N SER A 293 -0.57 -2.47 -3.69
CA SER A 293 -1.29 -3.66 -3.19
C SER A 293 -0.32 -4.72 -2.68
N VAL A 294 0.79 -4.97 -3.40
CA VAL A 294 1.84 -5.90 -2.95
C VAL A 294 2.48 -5.41 -1.64
N SER A 295 2.75 -4.11 -1.52
CA SER A 295 3.22 -3.51 -0.26
C SER A 295 2.29 -3.84 0.90
N ASN A 296 0.99 -3.61 0.71
CA ASN A 296 -0.04 -3.91 1.72
C ASN A 296 -0.10 -5.40 2.08
N ILE A 297 0.05 -6.29 1.09
CA ILE A 297 0.11 -7.74 1.30
C ILE A 297 1.35 -8.09 2.15
N LEU A 298 2.54 -7.66 1.76
CA LEU A 298 3.80 -7.96 2.44
C LEU A 298 3.83 -7.39 3.87
N ILE A 299 3.34 -6.16 4.07
CA ILE A 299 3.21 -5.56 5.41
C ILE A 299 2.26 -6.38 6.30
N SER A 300 1.23 -6.98 5.73
CA SER A 300 0.29 -7.81 6.49
C SER A 300 0.77 -9.24 6.77
N MET A 301 1.79 -9.72 6.05
CA MET A 301 2.34 -11.06 6.26
C MET A 301 3.09 -11.13 7.61
N GLU A 302 2.89 -12.24 8.32
CA GLU A 302 3.71 -12.56 9.49
C GLU A 302 5.13 -12.89 9.06
N SER A 303 6.13 -12.39 9.80
CA SER A 303 7.55 -12.58 9.46
C SER A 303 7.96 -14.05 9.41
N GLU A 304 7.29 -14.92 10.18
CA GLU A 304 7.51 -16.38 10.17
C GLU A 304 7.26 -16.99 8.78
N TYR A 305 6.26 -16.51 8.03
CA TYR A 305 5.99 -17.00 6.67
C TYR A 305 7.12 -16.65 5.70
N ILE A 306 7.69 -15.45 5.86
CA ILE A 306 8.81 -14.98 5.06
C ILE A 306 10.09 -15.76 5.44
N LYS A 307 10.33 -16.00 6.74
CA LYS A 307 11.47 -16.79 7.24
C LYS A 307 11.48 -18.20 6.63
N ARG A 308 10.33 -18.89 6.66
CA ARG A 308 10.18 -20.25 6.06
C ARG A 308 10.39 -20.28 4.56
N PHE A 309 9.89 -19.27 3.86
CA PHE A 309 10.12 -19.16 2.43
C PHE A 309 11.60 -18.95 2.11
N ALA A 310 12.30 -18.12 2.90
CA ALA A 310 13.73 -17.87 2.80
C ALA A 310 14.64 -19.02 3.30
N GLU A 311 14.08 -20.16 3.73
CA GLU A 311 14.87 -21.38 4.00
C GLU A 311 15.30 -22.09 2.72
N ARG A 312 14.58 -21.88 1.62
CA ARG A 312 14.89 -22.50 0.34
C ARG A 312 15.59 -21.49 -0.56
N GLU A 313 16.73 -21.90 -1.10
CA GLU A 313 17.64 -20.99 -1.81
C GLU A 313 17.03 -20.47 -3.12
N GLU A 314 16.39 -21.32 -3.94
CA GLU A 314 15.81 -20.91 -5.23
C GLU A 314 14.67 -19.90 -5.04
N GLU A 315 13.86 -20.11 -4.01
CA GLU A 315 12.79 -19.25 -3.56
C GLU A 315 13.33 -17.91 -3.06
N LEU A 316 14.39 -17.91 -2.25
CA LEU A 316 15.06 -16.71 -1.77
C LEU A 316 15.67 -15.91 -2.93
N ILE A 317 16.31 -16.57 -3.91
CA ILE A 317 16.82 -15.92 -5.12
C ILE A 317 15.70 -15.22 -5.89
N SER A 318 14.59 -15.93 -6.11
CA SER A 318 13.41 -15.35 -6.80
C SER A 318 12.84 -14.16 -6.03
N PHE A 319 12.86 -14.22 -4.70
CA PHE A 319 12.44 -13.12 -3.84
C PHE A 319 13.32 -11.90 -3.97
N ILE A 320 14.65 -12.08 -3.99
CA ILE A 320 15.61 -10.98 -4.14
C ILE A 320 15.38 -10.24 -5.45
N TYR A 321 15.21 -10.98 -6.56
CA TYR A 321 14.85 -10.36 -7.84
C TYR A 321 13.51 -9.62 -7.78
N PHE A 322 12.52 -10.18 -7.08
CA PHE A 322 11.26 -9.50 -6.87
C PHE A 322 11.41 -8.20 -6.05
N LEU A 323 12.24 -8.19 -5.00
CA LEU A 323 12.52 -6.99 -4.20
C LEU A 323 13.21 -5.90 -5.04
N ASP A 324 14.07 -6.28 -5.96
CA ASP A 324 14.83 -5.35 -6.80
C ASP A 324 14.00 -4.72 -7.93
N ILE A 325 12.87 -5.32 -8.32
CA ILE A 325 11.92 -4.68 -9.26
C ILE A 325 10.94 -3.73 -8.56
N LEU A 326 10.88 -3.74 -7.22
CA LEU A 326 9.97 -2.86 -6.49
C LEU A 326 10.40 -1.40 -6.67
N PRO A 327 9.44 -0.46 -6.86
CA PRO A 327 9.73 0.96 -6.73
C PRO A 327 10.33 1.25 -5.36
N ARG A 328 11.32 2.17 -5.28
CA ARG A 328 12.03 2.44 -4.02
C ARG A 328 11.10 2.78 -2.86
N SER A 329 10.11 3.64 -3.10
CA SER A 329 9.09 3.99 -2.10
C SER A 329 8.29 2.80 -1.60
N ILE A 330 8.04 1.80 -2.46
CA ILE A 330 7.33 0.57 -2.10
C ILE A 330 8.24 -0.39 -1.35
N PHE A 331 9.52 -0.47 -1.74
CA PHE A 331 10.53 -1.23 -1.02
C PHE A 331 10.72 -0.69 0.40
N ASP A 332 10.84 0.63 0.56
CA ASP A 332 11.03 1.29 1.86
C ASP A 332 9.88 0.97 2.83
N ARG A 333 8.64 0.85 2.34
CA ARG A 333 7.47 0.43 3.12
C ARG A 333 7.59 -0.98 3.72
N ILE A 334 8.28 -1.91 3.05
CA ILE A 334 8.40 -3.30 3.48
C ILE A 334 9.70 -3.60 4.23
N THR A 335 10.63 -2.64 4.33
CA THR A 335 11.92 -2.81 5.03
C THR A 335 11.77 -3.28 6.48
N VAL A 336 10.74 -2.80 7.20
CA VAL A 336 10.42 -3.27 8.57
C VAL A 336 10.25 -4.80 8.61
N LYS A 337 9.68 -5.39 7.56
CA LYS A 337 9.48 -6.84 7.48
C LYS A 337 10.78 -7.58 7.22
N LEU A 338 11.68 -7.00 6.41
CA LEU A 338 13.01 -7.54 6.20
C LEU A 338 13.84 -7.49 7.49
N ASP A 339 13.76 -6.39 8.25
CA ASP A 339 14.44 -6.28 9.56
C ASP A 339 13.97 -7.35 10.55
N ALA A 340 12.68 -7.71 10.50
CA ALA A 340 12.12 -8.75 11.34
C ALA A 340 12.60 -10.17 10.97
N LEU A 341 13.26 -10.33 9.81
CA LEU A 341 13.98 -11.57 9.46
C LEU A 341 15.36 -11.64 10.11
N GLU A 342 15.78 -10.56 10.79
CA GLU A 342 17.02 -10.45 11.54
C GLU A 342 18.27 -10.70 10.67
N LYS A 343 19.40 -10.97 11.34
CA LYS A 343 20.70 -11.16 10.69
C LYS A 343 20.74 -12.38 9.76
N ASP A 344 19.87 -13.36 9.97
CA ASP A 344 19.82 -14.60 9.19
C ASP A 344 19.51 -14.33 7.72
N PHE A 345 18.60 -13.38 7.44
CA PHE A 345 18.30 -12.98 6.07
C PHE A 345 19.50 -12.33 5.39
N ILE A 346 20.11 -11.34 6.06
CA ILE A 346 21.30 -10.63 5.55
C ILE A 346 22.44 -11.61 5.28
N GLN A 347 22.69 -12.54 6.20
CA GLN A 347 23.74 -13.56 6.05
C GLN A 347 23.49 -14.44 4.82
N LYS A 348 22.29 -15.01 4.69
CA LYS A 348 21.95 -15.87 3.55
C LYS A 348 22.08 -15.14 2.22
N VAL A 349 21.60 -13.90 2.14
CA VAL A 349 21.71 -13.10 0.90
C VAL A 349 23.18 -12.85 0.57
N ASN A 350 24.02 -12.49 1.55
CA ASN A 350 25.46 -12.31 1.35
C ASN A 350 26.17 -13.60 0.90
N GLU A 351 25.78 -14.76 1.43
CA GLU A 351 26.31 -16.07 1.01
C GLU A 351 25.95 -16.37 -0.46
N ILE A 352 24.71 -16.11 -0.87
CA ILE A 352 24.24 -16.29 -2.26
C ILE A 352 25.00 -15.38 -3.23
N ILE A 353 25.19 -14.10 -2.87
CA ILE A 353 25.96 -13.13 -3.67
C ILE A 353 27.43 -13.55 -3.77
N SER A 354 28.06 -13.89 -2.64
CA SER A 354 29.48 -14.27 -2.59
C SER A 354 29.77 -15.58 -3.34
N ALA A 355 28.81 -16.50 -3.39
CA ALA A 355 28.88 -17.73 -4.17
C ALA A 355 28.65 -17.51 -5.69
N GLY A 356 28.36 -16.28 -6.12
CA GLY A 356 28.10 -15.93 -7.52
C GLY A 356 26.81 -16.51 -8.09
N LYS A 357 25.85 -16.86 -7.21
CA LYS A 357 24.56 -17.46 -7.62
C LYS A 357 23.58 -16.43 -8.18
N ILE A 358 23.77 -15.16 -7.80
CA ILE A 358 23.02 -14.02 -8.33
C ILE A 358 23.98 -12.87 -8.64
N THR A 359 23.62 -12.08 -9.64
CA THR A 359 24.27 -10.80 -9.94
C THR A 359 23.21 -9.71 -9.85
N LEU A 360 23.44 -8.73 -8.99
CA LEU A 360 22.55 -7.59 -8.75
C LEU A 360 23.22 -6.30 -9.25
N ASP A 361 22.42 -5.32 -9.63
CA ASP A 361 22.90 -4.00 -10.04
C ASP A 361 23.42 -3.23 -8.81
N GLU A 362 24.73 -2.97 -8.75
CA GLU A 362 25.36 -2.29 -7.61
C GLU A 362 24.81 -0.89 -7.32
N VAL A 363 24.23 -0.22 -8.32
CA VAL A 363 23.72 1.14 -8.22
C VAL A 363 22.22 1.14 -7.91
N ASN A 364 21.45 0.32 -8.61
CA ASN A 364 19.99 0.39 -8.57
C ASN A 364 19.32 -0.70 -7.72
N SER A 365 20.08 -1.68 -7.20
CA SER A 365 19.52 -2.76 -6.39
C SER A 365 19.04 -2.24 -5.03
N ASN A 366 17.74 -2.42 -4.78
CA ASN A 366 17.13 -2.21 -3.47
C ASN A 366 17.76 -3.13 -2.43
N THR A 367 18.02 -4.39 -2.81
CA THR A 367 18.61 -5.40 -1.93
C THR A 367 20.04 -5.01 -1.53
N ILE A 368 20.90 -4.62 -2.48
CA ILE A 368 22.25 -4.14 -2.16
C ILE A 368 22.19 -2.92 -1.23
N SER A 369 21.33 -1.95 -1.56
CA SER A 369 21.15 -0.76 -0.72
C SER A 369 20.77 -1.12 0.72
N TYR A 370 19.85 -2.07 0.89
CA TYR A 370 19.40 -2.56 2.19
C TYR A 370 20.52 -3.26 2.96
N LEU A 371 21.30 -4.13 2.30
CA LEU A 371 22.43 -4.83 2.90
C LEU A 371 23.52 -3.86 3.36
N LEU A 372 23.86 -2.86 2.54
CA LEU A 372 24.87 -1.84 2.88
C LEU A 372 24.44 -1.00 4.09
N TRP A 373 23.15 -0.71 4.20
CA TRP A 373 22.61 0.09 5.30
C TRP A 373 22.52 -0.69 6.62
N ASN A 374 22.23 -2.00 6.56
CA ASN A 374 22.09 -2.86 7.76
C ASN A 374 23.33 -3.69 8.10
N SER A 375 24.35 -3.72 7.26
CA SER A 375 25.61 -4.36 7.60
C SER A 375 26.30 -3.56 8.71
N PRO A 376 26.67 -4.18 9.85
CA PRO A 376 27.52 -3.51 10.81
C PRO A 376 28.78 -3.10 10.05
N ARG A 377 29.09 -1.80 10.02
CA ARG A 377 30.28 -1.26 9.34
C ARG A 377 31.54 -1.99 9.82
N SER A 378 31.92 -3.06 9.13
CA SER A 378 33.28 -3.56 9.11
C SER A 378 33.98 -2.81 7.98
N PHE A 379 34.54 -1.66 8.33
CA PHE A 379 35.68 -1.12 7.58
C PHE A 379 36.94 -1.85 8.02
#